data_AF-A0A6V7KJY3-F1
#
_entry.id   AF-A0A6V7KJY3-F1
#
_cell.length_a   1.000
_cell.length_b   1.000
_cell.length_c   1.000
_cell.angle_alpha   90.00
_cell.angle_beta   90.00
_cell.angle_gamma   90.00
#
_symmetry.space_group_name_H-M   'P 1'
#
loop_
_entity.id
_entity.type
_entity.pdbx_description
1 polymer ?
#
loop_
_entity_poly.entity_id
_entity_poly.type
_entity_poly.pdbx_seq_one_letter_code
_entity_poly.pdbx_strand_id
1 'polypeptide(L)' 'QQDDYQLVRKLGRGKYSEVFEAINITNNEKCVVKILK' A
#
# COMPACT_ATOMS: atom_id res chain seq x y z
N GLN A 1 -14.67 5.91 7.59
CA GLN A 1 -14.76 5.00 6.42
C GLN A 1 -13.49 4.18 6.43
N GLN A 2 -13.56 2.85 6.37
CA GLN A 2 -12.35 2.02 6.27
C GLN A 2 -11.85 2.07 4.82
N ASP A 3 -10.57 2.34 4.63
CA ASP A 3 -9.93 2.27 3.31
C ASP A 3 -9.78 0.80 2.90
N ASP A 4 -9.99 0.50 1.62
CA ASP A 4 -9.99 -0.87 1.06
C ASP A 4 -8.63 -1.59 1.16
N TYR A 5 -7.58 -0.90 1.60
CA TYR A 5 -6.22 -1.42 1.69
C TYR A 5 -5.59 -1.07 3.04
N GLN A 6 -5.05 -2.09 3.71
CA GLN A 6 -4.25 -1.93 4.92
C GLN A 6 -2.76 -2.00 4.59
N LEU A 7 -2.02 -0.92 4.91
CA LEU A 7 -0.56 -0.89 4.72
C LEU A 7 0.12 -1.78 5.77
N VAL A 8 1.03 -2.65 5.32
CA VAL A 8 1.78 -3.60 6.17
C VAL A 8 3.15 -3.04 6.49
N ARG A 9 3.96 -2.77 5.46
CA ARG A 9 5.32 -2.23 5.61
C ARG A 9 5.77 -1.48 4.38
N LYS A 10 6.72 -0.56 4.58
CA LYS A 10 7.36 0.18 3.50
C LYS A 10 8.34 -0.71 2.75
N LEU A 11 8.21 -0.75 1.43
CA LEU A 11 9.12 -1.47 0.53
C LEU A 11 10.20 -0.54 -0.02
N GLY A 12 9.88 0.74 -0.24
CA GLY A 12 10.84 1.68 -0.79
C GLY A 12 10.34 3.12 -0.88
N ARG A 13 11.25 4.00 -1.26
CA ARG A 13 10.99 5.43 -1.50
C ARG A 13 11.68 5.86 -2.78
N GLY A 14 10.93 6.51 -3.66
CA GLY A 14 11.43 7.28 -4.80
C GLY A 14 11.36 8.79 -4.55
N LYS A 15 11.82 9.58 -5.52
CA LYS A 15 11.77 11.05 -5.47
C LYS A 15 10.34 11.57 -5.28
N TYR A 16 9.38 10.96 -5.97
CA TYR A 16 7.97 11.39 -6.04
C TYR A 16 6.98 10.35 -5.51
N SER A 17 7.46 9.25 -4.92
CA SER A 17 6.54 8.21 -4.44
C SER A 17 7.11 7.40 -3.28
N GLU A 18 6.20 6.79 -2.54
CA GLU A 18 6.49 5.81 -1.50
C GLU A 18 5.73 4.54 -1.81
N VAL A 19 6.40 3.40 -1.66
CA VAL A 19 5.88 2.09 -2.05
C VAL A 19 5.75 1.23 -0.81
N PHE A 20 4.59 0.61 -0.63
CA PHE A 20 4.23 -0.19 0.53
C PHE A 20 3.68 -1.57 0.11
N GLU A 21 3.99 -2.60 0.89
CA GLU A 21 3.22 -3.85 0.89
C GLU A 21 1.91 -3.56 1.64
N ALA A 22 0.79 -4.03 1.09
CA ALA A 22 -0.53 -3.87 1.65
C ALA A 22 -1.35 -5.16 1.52
N ILE A 23 -2.45 -5.23 2.27
CA ILE A 23 -3.49 -6.27 2.14
C ILE A 23 -4.78 -5.58 1.71
N ASN A 24 -5.41 -6.09 0.65
CA ASN A 24 -6.77 -5.69 0.29
C ASN A 24 -7.76 -6.36 1.26
N ILE A 25 -8.52 -5.57 2.00
CA ILE A 25 -9.43 -6.09 3.04
C ILE A 25 -10.66 -6.81 2.48
N THR A 26 -10.98 -6.58 1.20
CA THR A 26 -12.16 -7.19 0.56
C THR A 26 -11.92 -8.65 0.15
N ASN A 27 -10.68 -8.99 -0.21
CA ASN A 27 -10.33 -10.32 -0.72
C ASN A 27 -9.13 -10.96 -0.01
N ASN A 28 -8.55 -10.29 1.01
CA ASN A 28 -7.36 -10.71 1.76
C ASN A 28 -6.12 -10.99 0.91
N GLU A 29 -6.01 -10.38 -0.27
CA GLU A 29 -4.84 -10.55 -1.13
C GLU A 29 -3.74 -9.53 -0.82
N LYS A 30 -2.50 -9.97 -0.97
CA LYS A 30 -1.32 -9.11 -0.90
C LYS A 30 -1.23 -8.27 -2.17
N CYS A 31 -1.05 -6.97 -1.99
CA CYS A 31 -0.84 -6.03 -3.08
C CYS A 31 0.27 -5.03 -2.75
N VAL A 32 0.66 -4.23 -3.75
CA VAL A 32 1.64 -3.15 -3.59
C VAL A 32 0.96 -1.82 -3.85
N VAL A 33 1.06 -0.91 -2.89
CA VAL A 33 0.48 0.43 -2.97
C VAL A 33 1.59 1.44 -3.23
N LYS A 34 1.43 2.24 -4.29
CA LYS A 34 2.33 3.36 -4.63
C LYS A 34 1.63 4.68 -4.33
N ILE A 35 2.08 5.35 -3.28
CA ILE A 35 1.59 6.68 -2.91
C ILE A 35 2.43 7.70 -3.68
N LEU A 36 1.80 8.54 -4.48
CA LEU A 36 2.45 9.67 -5.14
C LEU A 36 2.47 10.87 -4.18
N LYS A 37 3.59 11.60 -4.17
CA LYS A 37 3.73 12.86 -3.43
C LYS A 37 3.11 14.03 -4.17
#